data_AF-A0AA39NSW0-F1
#
_entry.id   AF-A0AA39NSW0-F1
#
_cell.length_a   1.000
_cell.length_b   1.000
_cell.length_c   1.000
_cell.angle_alpha   90.00
_cell.angle_beta   90.00
_cell.angle_gamma   90.00
#
_symmetry.space_group_name_H-M   'P 1'
#
loop_
_entity.id
_entity.type
_entity.pdbx_description
1 polymer ?
#
loop_
_entity_poly.entity_id
_entity_poly.type
_entity_poly.pdbx_seq_one_letter_code
_entity_poly.pdbx_strand_id
1 'polypeptide(L)'
;MQLLAIFPFLLLSLVVSGELMNHTIDDTLGDELTGFKVQYSPAPRPDNATTPVWKNAQHCADCAIKPDSSTAMNGTWTGATYDPTLKNVTAELAFHGSAIYIYLIVSNDPQSTGLVSNVLCNFRMDGEIVGHYNHSTDGSFQFDYNASAYSNASLTDDDHTFLIEMTGEPLSYVIFDYALYTYLAPPYLHLSSC
;
A
#
# COMPACT_ATOMS: atom_id res chain seq x y z
N MET A 1 -20.34 -36.63 -60.19
CA MET A 1 -20.81 -35.85 -59.02
C MET A 1 -19.99 -36.27 -57.81
N GLN A 2 -18.95 -35.51 -57.46
CA GLN A 2 -18.19 -35.72 -56.21
C GLN A 2 -18.86 -34.90 -55.12
N LEU A 3 -19.33 -35.56 -54.05
CA LEU A 3 -19.77 -34.87 -52.83
C LEU A 3 -18.52 -34.42 -52.05
N LEU A 4 -18.33 -33.11 -51.89
CA LEU A 4 -17.45 -32.58 -50.85
C LEU A 4 -18.13 -32.76 -49.49
N ALA A 5 -17.57 -33.59 -48.62
CA ALA A 5 -17.95 -33.67 -47.22
C ALA A 5 -17.35 -32.48 -46.46
N ILE A 6 -18.20 -31.55 -46.01
CA ILE A 6 -17.80 -30.44 -45.14
C ILE A 6 -17.81 -30.98 -43.71
N PHE A 7 -16.63 -31.22 -43.13
CA PHE A 7 -16.49 -31.53 -41.70
C PHE A 7 -16.66 -30.21 -40.92
N PRO A 8 -17.69 -30.07 -40.06
CA PRO A 8 -17.80 -28.89 -39.21
C PRO A 8 -16.67 -28.94 -38.19
N PHE A 9 -15.72 -28.01 -38.30
CA PHE A 9 -14.68 -27.83 -37.30
C PHE A 9 -15.38 -27.28 -36.05
N LEU A 10 -15.67 -28.16 -35.09
CA LEU A 10 -16.22 -27.77 -33.79
C LEU A 10 -15.13 -26.92 -33.11
N LEU A 11 -15.29 -25.59 -33.15
CA LEU A 11 -14.48 -24.67 -32.35
C LEU A 11 -14.82 -24.94 -30.89
N LEU A 12 -13.99 -25.73 -30.22
CA LEU A 12 -14.03 -25.92 -28.79
C LEU A 12 -13.67 -24.56 -28.16
N SER A 13 -14.67 -23.79 -27.73
CA SER A 13 -14.44 -22.59 -26.94
C SER A 13 -13.91 -23.02 -25.57
N LEU A 14 -12.58 -22.99 -25.42
CA LEU A 14 -11.92 -23.11 -24.13
C LEU A 14 -12.37 -21.93 -23.27
N VAL A 15 -13.23 -22.19 -22.29
CA VAL A 15 -13.56 -21.20 -21.26
C VAL A 15 -12.36 -21.14 -20.32
N VAL A 16 -11.57 -20.09 -20.47
CA VAL A 16 -10.53 -19.72 -19.50
C VAL A 16 -11.22 -18.95 -18.38
N SER A 17 -11.15 -19.47 -17.15
CA SER A 17 -11.58 -18.75 -15.94
C SER A 17 -10.33 -18.28 -15.19
N GLY A 18 -10.15 -16.96 -15.06
CA GLY A 18 -9.21 -16.39 -14.09
C GLY A 18 -9.83 -16.39 -12.69
N GLU A 19 -8.98 -16.37 -11.66
CA GLU A 19 -9.38 -16.24 -10.26
C GLU A 19 -8.86 -14.91 -9.73
N LEU A 20 -9.71 -14.13 -9.06
CA LEU A 20 -9.30 -12.89 -8.39
C LEU A 20 -8.83 -13.23 -6.98
N MET A 21 -7.59 -12.90 -6.67
CA MET A 21 -6.96 -13.14 -5.37
C MET A 21 -6.49 -11.82 -4.78
N ASN A 22 -6.58 -11.67 -3.46
CA ASN A 22 -5.99 -10.52 -2.78
C ASN A 22 -4.60 -10.86 -2.29
N HIS A 23 -3.65 -9.96 -2.55
CA HIS A 23 -2.27 -10.03 -2.06
C HIS A 23 -1.93 -8.82 -1.21
N THR A 24 -1.07 -9.04 -0.22
CA THR A 24 -0.63 -8.02 0.73
C THR A 24 0.68 -7.38 0.29
N ILE A 25 0.75 -6.05 0.36
CA ILE A 25 2.01 -5.30 0.36
C ILE A 25 2.19 -4.73 1.75
N ASP A 26 3.08 -5.36 2.51
CA ASP A 26 3.42 -4.99 3.86
C ASP A 26 4.43 -3.83 3.89
N ASP A 27 4.34 -2.94 4.87
CA ASP A 27 5.24 -1.79 5.02
C ASP A 27 6.74 -2.18 5.02
N THR A 28 7.09 -3.28 5.69
CA THR A 28 8.48 -3.70 5.91
C THR A 28 8.80 -4.95 5.10
N LEU A 29 7.88 -5.89 5.04
CA LEU A 29 8.01 -7.17 4.35
C LEU A 29 7.76 -7.05 2.84
N GLY A 30 7.11 -5.97 2.38
CA GLY A 30 6.83 -5.73 0.96
C GLY A 30 5.71 -6.62 0.43
N ASP A 31 5.62 -6.69 -0.89
CA ASP A 31 4.65 -7.50 -1.61
C ASP A 31 4.92 -8.99 -1.39
N GLU A 32 3.92 -9.71 -0.88
CA GLU A 32 4.00 -11.15 -0.63
C GLU A 32 4.17 -11.97 -1.91
N LEU A 33 3.75 -11.45 -3.07
CA LEU A 33 3.84 -12.15 -4.36
C LEU A 33 5.20 -11.95 -5.02
N THR A 34 5.68 -10.71 -5.10
CA THR A 34 6.91 -10.36 -5.85
C THR A 34 8.14 -10.16 -4.96
N GLY A 35 7.94 -9.90 -3.67
CA GLY A 35 9.00 -9.51 -2.73
C GLY A 35 9.45 -8.05 -2.88
N PHE A 36 8.83 -7.25 -3.76
CA PHE A 36 9.16 -5.84 -3.90
C PHE A 36 8.80 -5.06 -2.63
N LYS A 37 9.74 -4.22 -2.18
CA LYS A 37 9.60 -3.41 -0.98
C LYS A 37 9.00 -2.06 -1.30
N VAL A 38 8.29 -1.49 -0.32
CA VAL A 38 7.87 -0.09 -0.36
C VAL A 38 9.10 0.80 -0.47
N GLN A 39 9.06 1.76 -1.40
CA GLN A 39 10.12 2.74 -1.59
C GLN A 39 9.82 3.99 -0.78
N TYR A 40 10.57 4.16 0.30
CA TYR A 40 10.44 5.30 1.20
C TYR A 40 11.40 6.42 0.80
N SER A 41 10.87 7.64 0.69
CA SER A 41 11.63 8.85 0.39
C SER A 41 11.37 9.93 1.45
N PRO A 42 12.39 10.70 1.88
CA PRO A 42 13.80 10.55 1.52
C PRO A 42 14.41 9.28 2.11
N ALA A 43 15.21 8.57 1.30
CA ALA A 43 15.96 7.41 1.73
C ALA A 43 17.02 7.81 2.79
N PRO A 44 17.38 6.91 3.73
CA PRO A 44 18.46 7.15 4.68
C PRO A 44 19.75 7.53 3.95
N ARG A 45 20.41 8.62 4.37
CA ARG A 45 21.69 9.00 3.78
C ARG A 45 22.84 8.18 4.37
N PRO A 46 23.84 7.77 3.57
CA PRO A 46 24.96 6.98 4.03
C PRO A 46 25.98 7.75 4.88
N ASP A 47 25.90 9.09 4.94
CA ASP A 47 26.63 9.86 5.94
C ASP A 47 25.89 9.73 7.26
N ASN A 48 26.47 8.99 8.21
CA ASN A 48 25.94 8.61 9.55
C ASN A 48 25.44 9.76 10.47
N ALA A 49 25.11 10.92 9.94
CA ALA A 49 24.74 12.14 10.64
C ALA A 49 23.23 12.46 10.63
N THR A 50 22.40 11.76 9.85
CA THR A 50 20.96 12.08 9.77
C THR A 50 20.09 10.89 10.15
N THR A 51 19.28 11.06 11.20
CA THR A 51 18.21 10.13 11.58
C THR A 51 17.27 9.91 10.39
N PRO A 52 16.92 8.66 10.03
CA PRO A 52 16.03 8.41 8.91
C PRO A 52 14.65 9.03 9.16
N VAL A 53 14.06 9.61 8.11
CA VAL A 53 12.73 10.24 8.19
C VAL A 53 11.66 9.17 8.40
N TRP A 54 11.70 8.11 7.61
CA TRP A 54 10.89 6.92 7.81
C TRP A 54 11.58 5.98 8.79
N LYS A 55 10.87 5.63 9.86
CA LYS A 55 11.32 4.68 10.87
C LYS A 55 10.32 3.53 10.95
N ASN A 56 10.82 2.32 10.77
CA ASN A 56 10.06 1.12 11.09
C ASN A 56 10.06 0.86 12.60
N ALA A 57 9.22 -0.08 13.04
CA ALA A 57 9.08 -0.46 14.44
C ALA A 57 10.43 -0.78 15.15
N GLN A 58 11.40 -1.35 14.43
CA GLN A 58 12.73 -1.72 14.97
C GLN A 58 13.62 -0.49 15.19
N HIS A 59 13.50 0.54 14.36
CA HIS A 59 14.26 1.77 14.44
C HIS A 59 13.57 2.86 15.29
N CYS A 60 12.41 2.55 15.88
CA CYS A 60 11.60 3.50 16.65
C CYS A 60 11.79 3.40 18.18
N ALA A 61 13.01 3.14 18.64
CA ALA A 61 13.31 3.11 20.08
C ALA A 61 13.22 4.49 20.74
N ASP A 62 13.41 5.56 19.97
CA ASP A 62 13.38 6.96 20.36
C ASP A 62 12.08 7.68 19.96
N CYS A 63 11.10 6.95 19.41
CA CYS A 63 9.84 7.53 18.96
C CYS A 63 8.91 7.84 20.13
N ALA A 64 8.33 9.04 20.12
CA ALA A 64 7.35 9.46 21.12
C ALA A 64 5.99 8.78 20.91
N ILE A 65 5.57 8.63 19.66
CA ILE A 65 4.34 7.93 19.26
C ILE A 65 4.75 6.57 18.70
N LYS A 66 4.31 5.48 19.32
CA LYS A 66 4.70 4.12 18.96
C LYS A 66 3.49 3.17 19.01
N PRO A 67 2.95 2.74 17.86
CA PRO A 67 1.96 1.67 17.82
C PRO A 67 2.50 0.36 18.41
N ASP A 68 1.61 -0.43 19.00
CA ASP A 68 1.87 -1.81 19.37
C ASP A 68 1.95 -2.67 18.10
N SER A 69 3.17 -3.11 17.80
CA SER A 69 3.45 -3.97 16.66
C SER A 69 2.59 -5.23 16.64
N SER A 70 2.18 -5.78 17.78
CA SER A 70 1.37 -7.01 17.81
C SER A 70 -0.03 -6.86 17.18
N THR A 71 -0.50 -5.63 16.98
CA THR A 71 -1.80 -5.34 16.34
C THR A 71 -1.67 -4.92 14.88
N ALA A 72 -0.45 -4.56 14.44
CA ALA A 72 -0.16 -4.19 13.06
C ALA A 72 -0.09 -5.44 12.14
N MET A 73 -0.27 -5.25 10.84
CA MET A 73 -0.15 -6.34 9.88
C MET A 73 1.26 -6.94 9.95
N ASN A 74 1.33 -8.28 10.02
CA ASN A 74 2.56 -9.05 10.20
C ASN A 74 3.52 -8.60 11.32
N GLY A 75 3.05 -7.81 12.28
CA GLY A 75 3.92 -7.32 13.35
C GLY A 75 4.80 -6.13 12.96
N THR A 76 4.57 -5.49 11.82
CA THR A 76 5.43 -4.41 11.28
C THR A 76 4.62 -3.16 10.99
N TRP A 77 5.31 -2.02 10.98
CA TRP A 77 4.78 -0.73 10.59
C TRP A 77 5.95 0.23 10.34
N THR A 78 5.75 1.20 9.45
CA THR A 78 6.76 2.21 9.11
C THR A 78 6.11 3.59 9.06
N GLY A 79 6.61 4.49 9.92
CA GLY A 79 6.04 5.81 10.10
C GLY A 79 7.04 6.94 9.84
N ALA A 80 6.52 8.10 9.46
CA ALA A 80 7.28 9.32 9.28
C ALA A 80 6.48 10.53 9.73
N THR A 81 7.16 11.43 10.45
CA THR A 81 6.64 12.78 10.72
C THR A 81 7.12 13.70 9.60
N TYR A 82 6.16 14.25 8.86
CA TYR A 82 6.39 15.28 7.87
C TYR A 82 6.49 16.66 8.53
N ASP A 83 7.51 17.41 8.12
CA ASP A 83 7.69 18.83 8.37
C ASP A 83 7.97 19.56 7.04
N PRO A 84 7.46 20.78 6.83
CA PRO A 84 7.65 21.56 5.60
C PRO A 84 9.11 21.71 5.13
N THR A 85 10.08 21.67 6.03
CA THR A 85 11.52 21.72 5.69
C THR A 85 12.01 20.49 4.92
N LEU A 86 11.31 19.35 5.04
CA LEU A 86 11.59 18.13 4.29
C LEU A 86 11.14 18.20 2.83
N LYS A 87 10.27 19.17 2.50
CA LYS A 87 9.64 19.40 1.18
C LYS A 87 8.68 18.30 0.72
N ASN A 88 9.15 17.05 0.65
CA ASN A 88 8.34 15.91 0.26
C ASN A 88 8.79 14.65 1.01
N VAL A 89 7.82 13.91 1.56
CA VAL A 89 8.02 12.62 2.22
C VAL A 89 7.02 11.64 1.62
N THR A 90 7.51 10.54 1.04
CA THR A 90 6.69 9.61 0.26
C THR A 90 6.92 8.15 0.62
N ALA A 91 5.88 7.35 0.44
CA ALA A 91 5.94 5.89 0.40
C ALA A 91 5.32 5.42 -0.92
N GLU A 92 6.12 4.76 -1.76
CA GLU A 92 5.70 4.28 -3.08
C GLU A 92 5.59 2.76 -3.09
N LEU A 93 4.48 2.27 -3.62
CA LEU A 93 4.17 0.87 -3.82
C LEU A 93 4.08 0.59 -5.32
N ALA A 94 4.49 -0.61 -5.73
CA ALA A 94 4.30 -1.12 -7.08
C ALA A 94 3.53 -2.44 -7.01
N PHE A 95 2.54 -2.62 -7.87
CA PHE A 95 1.70 -3.83 -7.91
C PHE A 95 1.17 -4.08 -9.31
N HIS A 96 0.77 -5.32 -9.59
CA HIS A 96 0.04 -5.68 -10.81
C HIS A 96 -1.35 -6.15 -10.42
N GLY A 97 -2.41 -5.45 -10.84
CA GLY A 97 -3.76 -5.88 -10.49
C GLY A 97 -4.85 -4.87 -10.75
N SER A 98 -6.09 -5.26 -10.45
CA SER A 98 -7.31 -4.53 -10.81
C SER A 98 -7.98 -3.77 -9.66
N ALA A 99 -7.41 -3.82 -8.45
CA ALA A 99 -7.89 -3.08 -7.29
C ALA A 99 -6.78 -2.85 -6.28
N ILE A 100 -6.89 -1.80 -5.47
CA ILE A 100 -6.01 -1.54 -4.33
C ILE A 100 -6.75 -0.91 -3.15
N TYR A 101 -6.35 -1.29 -1.95
CA TYR A 101 -6.87 -0.81 -0.66
C TYR A 101 -5.68 -0.48 0.24
N ILE A 102 -5.66 0.72 0.81
CA ILE A 102 -4.54 1.24 1.60
C ILE A 102 -4.99 1.37 3.05
N TYR A 103 -4.21 0.78 3.95
CA TYR A 103 -4.47 0.81 5.38
C TYR A 103 -3.33 1.50 6.12
N LEU A 104 -3.71 2.46 6.95
CA LEU A 104 -2.80 3.17 7.84
C LEU A 104 -3.05 2.76 9.29
N ILE A 105 -2.06 3.04 10.13
CA ILE A 105 -2.26 3.17 11.57
C ILE A 105 -2.31 4.65 11.90
N VAL A 106 -3.27 5.05 12.72
CA VAL A 106 -3.49 6.45 13.06
C VAL A 106 -3.36 6.63 14.57
N SER A 107 -2.57 7.61 15.00
CA SER A 107 -2.51 7.97 16.43
C SER A 107 -3.58 9.00 16.75
N ASN A 108 -4.15 8.89 17.94
CA ASN A 108 -5.02 9.87 18.56
C ASN A 108 -4.41 10.48 19.83
N ASP A 109 -3.10 10.76 19.82
CA ASP A 109 -2.46 11.53 20.88
C ASP A 109 -3.04 12.96 20.92
N PRO A 110 -3.39 13.51 22.09
CA PRO A 110 -3.95 14.85 22.19
C PRO A 110 -2.97 15.92 21.72
N GLN A 111 -3.49 16.96 21.07
CA GLN A 111 -2.70 18.12 20.67
C GLN A 111 -1.98 18.80 21.86
N SER A 112 -2.52 18.69 23.08
CA SER A 112 -1.91 19.24 24.29
C SER A 112 -0.57 18.62 24.67
N THR A 113 -0.22 17.45 24.11
CA THR A 113 1.10 16.82 24.27
C THR A 113 2.21 17.54 23.49
N GLY A 114 1.85 18.36 22.50
CA GLY A 114 2.78 18.96 21.55
C GLY A 114 3.30 17.98 20.48
N LEU A 115 2.81 16.73 20.47
CA LEU A 115 3.16 15.73 19.46
C LEU A 115 2.30 15.90 18.20
N VAL A 116 2.88 15.56 17.04
CA VAL A 116 2.16 15.54 15.76
C VAL A 116 1.42 14.21 15.62
N SER A 117 0.09 14.25 15.77
CA SER A 117 -0.77 13.07 15.67
C SER A 117 -1.73 13.10 14.48
N ASN A 118 -1.92 14.27 13.86
CA ASN A 118 -2.80 14.42 12.70
C ASN A 118 -2.15 13.81 11.45
N VAL A 119 -2.99 13.38 10.53
CA VAL A 119 -2.56 12.83 9.23
C VAL A 119 -3.11 13.72 8.13
N LEU A 120 -2.26 14.26 7.26
CA LEU A 120 -2.66 14.80 5.97
C LEU A 120 -1.70 14.27 4.91
N CYS A 121 -2.23 13.51 3.96
CA CYS A 121 -1.46 13.04 2.81
C CYS A 121 -2.34 12.98 1.55
N ASN A 122 -1.70 13.13 0.40
CA ASN A 122 -2.30 12.95 -0.91
C ASN A 122 -1.95 11.56 -1.45
N PHE A 123 -2.81 11.05 -2.31
CA PHE A 123 -2.61 9.78 -3.00
C PHE A 123 -2.46 10.01 -4.48
N ARG A 124 -1.46 9.36 -5.08
CA ARG A 124 -1.32 9.28 -6.53
C ARG A 124 -1.38 7.84 -7.00
N MET A 125 -2.04 7.65 -8.13
CA MET A 125 -1.99 6.41 -8.90
C MET A 125 -1.38 6.75 -10.25
N ASP A 126 -0.29 6.09 -10.62
CA ASP A 126 0.39 6.28 -11.91
C ASP A 126 0.75 7.75 -12.19
N GLY A 127 1.14 8.48 -11.14
CA GLY A 127 1.52 9.89 -11.18
C GLY A 127 0.37 10.88 -11.01
N GLU A 128 -0.87 10.45 -11.19
CA GLU A 128 -2.07 11.31 -11.11
C GLU A 128 -2.65 11.33 -9.71
N ILE A 129 -3.10 12.51 -9.24
CA ILE A 129 -3.74 12.63 -7.92
C ILE A 129 -5.11 11.97 -7.97
N VAL A 130 -5.32 10.95 -7.15
CA VAL A 130 -6.56 10.17 -7.07
C VAL A 130 -7.33 10.36 -5.77
N GLY A 131 -6.75 11.05 -4.80
CA GLY A 131 -7.41 11.30 -3.53
C GLY A 131 -6.49 11.92 -2.48
N HIS A 132 -7.02 12.03 -1.28
CA HIS A 132 -6.28 12.47 -0.10
C HIS A 132 -6.91 11.81 1.14
N TYR A 133 -6.12 11.75 2.22
CA TYR A 133 -6.57 11.32 3.53
C TYR A 133 -6.31 12.42 4.55
N ASN A 134 -7.30 12.66 5.41
CA ASN A 134 -7.22 13.64 6.48
C ASN A 134 -7.77 13.01 7.77
N HIS A 135 -6.95 13.00 8.82
CA HIS A 135 -7.34 12.60 10.16
C HIS A 135 -6.94 13.66 11.17
N SER A 136 -7.88 14.00 12.05
CA SER A 136 -7.64 14.84 13.22
C SER A 136 -7.73 13.99 14.48
N THR A 137 -6.72 14.08 15.34
CA THR A 137 -6.70 13.38 16.64
C THR A 137 -7.96 13.68 17.46
N ASP A 138 -8.58 12.64 18.00
CA ASP A 138 -9.69 12.78 18.96
C ASP A 138 -9.22 12.95 20.42
N GLY A 139 -7.90 12.84 20.66
CA GLY A 139 -7.29 12.98 21.98
C GLY A 139 -7.53 11.80 22.93
N SER A 140 -7.89 10.63 22.42
CA SER A 140 -8.12 9.41 23.23
C SER A 140 -6.85 8.69 23.69
N PHE A 141 -5.66 9.09 23.21
CA PHE A 141 -4.40 8.35 23.36
C PHE A 141 -4.46 6.93 22.76
N GLN A 142 -5.43 6.64 21.89
CA GLN A 142 -5.55 5.35 21.22
C GLN A 142 -4.94 5.37 19.83
N PHE A 143 -4.64 4.18 19.31
CA PHE A 143 -4.31 3.98 17.91
C PHE A 143 -5.49 3.32 17.20
N ASP A 144 -5.84 3.85 16.03
CA ASP A 144 -6.76 3.21 15.10
C ASP A 144 -5.93 2.39 14.10
N TYR A 145 -5.97 1.07 14.25
CA TYR A 145 -5.36 0.11 13.32
C TYR A 145 -6.35 -0.22 12.20
N ASN A 146 -5.83 -0.65 11.04
CA ASN A 146 -6.64 -0.94 9.86
C ASN A 146 -7.49 0.27 9.41
N ALA A 147 -6.99 1.49 9.59
CA ALA A 147 -7.68 2.69 9.14
C ALA A 147 -7.65 2.71 7.60
N SER A 148 -8.81 2.46 6.97
CA SER A 148 -8.96 2.47 5.51
C SER A 148 -8.77 3.89 4.96
N ALA A 149 -7.60 4.16 4.39
CA ALA A 149 -7.22 5.48 3.94
C ALA A 149 -7.55 5.74 2.46
N TYR A 150 -7.47 4.71 1.63
CA TYR A 150 -7.83 4.76 0.22
C TYR A 150 -8.35 3.40 -0.26
N SER A 151 -9.27 3.42 -1.22
CA SER A 151 -9.71 2.21 -1.91
C SER A 151 -10.10 2.51 -3.34
N ASN A 152 -9.67 1.68 -4.28
CA ASN A 152 -10.14 1.66 -5.65
C ASN A 152 -10.33 0.21 -6.11
N ALA A 153 -11.58 -0.17 -6.39
CA ALA A 153 -11.94 -1.53 -6.76
C ALA A 153 -12.09 -1.75 -8.27
N SER A 154 -11.81 -0.72 -9.08
CA SER A 154 -12.12 -0.69 -10.51
C SER A 154 -10.96 -0.13 -11.33
N LEU A 155 -9.76 -0.67 -11.11
CA LEU A 155 -8.60 -0.40 -11.94
C LEU A 155 -8.59 -1.29 -13.17
N THR A 156 -7.86 -0.87 -14.19
CA THR A 156 -7.43 -1.77 -15.25
C THR A 156 -6.51 -2.84 -14.65
N ASP A 157 -6.55 -4.07 -15.15
CA ASP A 157 -5.59 -5.10 -14.74
C ASP A 157 -4.26 -4.84 -15.44
N ASP A 158 -3.37 -4.09 -14.79
CA ASP A 158 -2.08 -3.66 -15.32
C ASP A 158 -1.05 -3.45 -14.19
N ASP A 159 0.19 -3.13 -14.55
CA ASP A 159 1.20 -2.63 -13.63
C ASP A 159 0.85 -1.21 -13.19
N HIS A 160 0.76 -1.02 -11.88
CA HIS A 160 0.41 0.24 -11.25
C HIS A 160 1.44 0.67 -10.21
N THR A 161 1.55 1.99 -10.03
CA THR A 161 2.28 2.61 -8.94
C THR A 161 1.30 3.39 -8.06
N PHE A 162 1.41 3.22 -6.75
CA PHE A 162 0.66 4.01 -5.78
C PHE A 162 1.61 4.79 -4.88
N LEU A 163 1.37 6.09 -4.75
CA LEU A 163 2.19 6.97 -3.94
C LEU A 163 1.36 7.57 -2.81
N ILE A 164 1.82 7.37 -1.57
CA ILE A 164 1.41 8.15 -0.41
C ILE A 164 2.36 9.35 -0.31
N GLU A 165 1.83 10.57 -0.38
CA GLU A 165 2.63 11.79 -0.47
C GLU A 165 2.26 12.81 0.62
N MET A 166 3.22 13.15 1.48
CA MET A 166 3.11 14.26 2.44
C MET A 166 3.90 15.46 1.93
N THR A 167 3.20 16.55 1.64
CA THR A 167 3.75 17.81 1.12
C THR A 167 2.95 19.01 1.64
N GLY A 168 3.52 20.20 1.52
CA GLY A 168 2.85 21.45 1.90
C GLY A 168 2.75 21.63 3.42
N GLU A 169 1.56 21.99 3.89
CA GLU A 169 1.20 22.23 5.29
C GLU A 169 -0.12 21.51 5.58
N PRO A 170 -0.38 21.05 6.82
CA PRO A 170 0.42 21.21 8.04
C PRO A 170 1.36 20.01 8.30
N LEU A 171 2.08 20.06 9.43
CA LEU A 171 2.76 18.90 10.01
C LEU A 171 1.84 17.68 10.04
N SER A 172 2.35 16.51 9.64
CA SER A 172 1.58 15.28 9.56
C SER A 172 2.40 14.09 10.04
N TYR A 173 1.75 13.09 10.63
CA TYR A 173 2.39 11.83 11.01
C TYR A 173 1.67 10.66 10.34
N VAL A 174 2.26 10.12 9.27
CA VAL A 174 1.73 8.94 8.57
C VAL A 174 2.43 7.69 9.09
N ILE A 175 1.64 6.66 9.39
CA ILE A 175 2.13 5.31 9.68
C ILE A 175 1.52 4.37 8.65
N PHE A 176 2.33 3.94 7.69
CA PHE A 176 1.91 2.94 6.71
C PHE A 176 2.05 1.54 7.34
N ASP A 177 1.01 0.73 7.19
CA ASP A 177 0.90 -0.62 7.75
C ASP A 177 0.89 -1.65 6.61
N TYR A 178 -0.14 -1.61 5.75
CA TYR A 178 -0.19 -2.48 4.59
C TYR A 178 -1.14 -1.96 3.50
N ALA A 179 -1.01 -2.55 2.32
CA ALA A 179 -1.99 -2.48 1.25
C ALA A 179 -2.47 -3.88 0.89
N LEU A 180 -3.70 -3.97 0.38
CA LEU A 180 -4.21 -5.14 -0.33
C LEU A 180 -4.42 -4.76 -1.78
N TYR A 181 -4.00 -5.60 -2.72
CA TYR A 181 -4.37 -5.46 -4.12
C TYR A 181 -5.01 -6.74 -4.65
N THR A 182 -5.91 -6.60 -5.62
CA THR A 182 -6.54 -7.74 -6.28
C THR A 182 -5.78 -8.09 -7.54
N TYR A 183 -5.21 -9.29 -7.57
CA TYR A 183 -4.49 -9.87 -8.70
C TYR A 183 -5.37 -10.86 -9.46
N LEU A 184 -5.33 -10.81 -10.79
CA LEU A 184 -5.96 -11.80 -11.65
C LEU A 184 -4.99 -12.96 -11.89
N ALA A 185 -5.18 -14.05 -11.15
CA ALA A 185 -4.40 -15.26 -11.36
C ALA A 185 -4.74 -15.90 -12.72
N PRO A 186 -3.73 -16.27 -13.52
CA PRO A 186 -3.98 -16.99 -14.77
C PRO A 186 -4.68 -18.33 -14.47
N PRO A 187 -5.52 -18.82 -15.40
CA PRO A 187 -6.19 -20.11 -15.23
C PRO A 187 -5.17 -21.22 -14.95
N TYR A 188 -5.40 -22.00 -13.90
CA TYR A 188 -4.70 -23.27 -13.74
C TYR A 188 -5.05 -24.18 -14.93
N LEU A 189 -4.08 -24.44 -15.80
CA LEU A 189 -4.21 -25.51 -16.79
C LEU A 189 -4.19 -26.83 -16.01
N HIS A 190 -5.38 -27.38 -15.74
CA HIS A 190 -5.51 -28.78 -15.38
C HIS A 190 -5.05 -29.58 -16.61
N LEU A 191 -3.77 -29.94 -16.65
CA LEU A 191 -3.24 -30.97 -17.55
C LEU A 191 -3.87 -32.29 -17.09
N SER A 192 -5.12 -32.51 -17.51
CA SER A 192 -5.69 -33.85 -17.58
C SER A 192 -4.75 -34.66 -18.44
N SER A 193 -3.91 -35.46 -17.80
CA SER A 193 -3.06 -36.42 -18.49
C SER A 193 -4.00 -37.39 -19.20
N CYS A 194 -4.01 -37.35 -20.54
CA CYS A 194 -4.67 -38.35 -21.38
C CYS A 194 -4.07 -39.74 -21.14
#